data_AF-A0A920AL54-F1
#
_entry.id   AF-A0A920AL54-F1
#
_cell.length_a   1.000
_cell.length_b   1.000
_cell.length_c   1.000
_cell.angle_alpha   90.00
_cell.angle_beta   90.00
_cell.angle_gamma   90.00
#
_symmetry.space_group_name_H-M   'P 1'
#
loop_
_entity.id
_entity.type
_entity.pdbx_description
1 polymer ?
#
loop_
_entity_poly.entity_id
_entity_poly.type
_entity_poly.pdbx_seq_one_letter_code
_entity_poly.pdbx_strand_id
1 'polypeptide(L)'
;MILPGKKTALFVEFQEDRPGLLYKMLSVFNLFGINLCRLESRPSKTTPWMYVFYVDFYNIPESQACLDVLKTSMFNYHILGSYDVYSPEN
;
A
#
# COMPACT_ATOMS: atom_id res chain seq x y z
N MET A 1 -7.84 15.47 13.67
CA MET A 1 -7.47 14.13 13.20
C MET A 1 -6.01 13.93 13.56
N ILE A 2 -5.71 13.10 14.57
CA ILE A 2 -4.33 12.83 14.99
C ILE A 2 -3.74 11.88 13.94
N LEU A 3 -2.73 12.31 13.20
CA LEU A 3 -2.02 11.43 12.29
C LEU A 3 -1.31 10.37 13.14
N PRO A 4 -1.53 9.06 12.89
CA PRO A 4 -0.89 8.03 13.69
C PRO A 4 0.62 8.12 13.54
N GLY A 5 1.33 7.82 14.63
CA GLY A 5 2.77 8.05 14.74
C GLY A 5 3.64 7.19 13.81
N LYS A 6 3.07 6.22 13.08
CA LYS A 6 3.80 5.33 12.18
C LYS A 6 3.18 5.23 10.79
N LYS A 7 4.03 5.21 9.78
CA LYS A 7 3.69 4.87 8.39
C LYS A 7 4.34 3.55 7.99
N THR A 8 3.74 2.86 7.04
CA THR A 8 4.31 1.64 6.44
C THR A 8 4.36 1.82 4.94
N ALA A 9 5.52 1.51 4.36
CA ALA A 9 5.76 1.53 2.92
C ALA A 9 5.68 0.11 2.35
N LEU A 10 4.92 -0.03 1.27
CA LEU A 10 4.76 -1.25 0.50
C LEU A 10 5.26 -1.04 -0.92
N PHE A 11 5.77 -2.13 -1.49
CA PHE A 11 5.94 -2.32 -2.91
C PHE A 11 4.95 -3.39 -3.36
N VAL A 12 4.09 -3.07 -4.32
CA VAL A 12 3.02 -3.94 -4.81
C VAL A 12 3.22 -4.22 -6.29
N GLU A 13 3.15 -5.49 -6.67
CA GLU A 13 3.23 -5.96 -8.04
C GLU A 13 1.94 -6.69 -8.41
N PHE A 14 1.48 -6.44 -9.64
CA PHE A 14 0.37 -7.18 -10.22
C PHE A 14 0.92 -8.36 -11.03
N GLN A 15 0.17 -9.46 -11.06
CA GLN A 15 0.54 -10.65 -11.85
C GLN A 15 0.20 -10.50 -13.33
N GLU A 16 -0.72 -9.59 -13.66
CA GLU A 16 -1.20 -9.29 -15.00
C GLU A 16 -1.54 -7.80 -15.10
N ASP A 17 -1.69 -7.26 -16.32
CA ASP A 17 -2.26 -5.93 -16.54
C ASP A 17 -3.69 -6.08 -17.07
N ARG A 18 -4.68 -5.61 -16.30
CA ARG A 18 -6.09 -5.59 -16.70
C ARG A 18 -6.86 -4.44 -16.05
N PRO A 19 -7.95 -3.98 -16.68
CA PRO A 19 -8.79 -2.92 -16.13
C PRO A 19 -9.28 -3.22 -14.70
N GLY A 20 -9.15 -2.22 -13.82
CA GLY A 20 -9.68 -2.25 -12.45
C GLY A 20 -8.79 -2.88 -11.38
N LEU A 21 -7.58 -3.35 -11.70
CA LEU A 21 -6.66 -3.90 -10.69
C LEU A 21 -6.30 -2.90 -9.59
N LEU A 22 -5.94 -1.68 -9.98
CA LEU A 22 -5.62 -0.61 -9.02
C LEU A 22 -6.82 -0.30 -8.13
N TYR A 23 -8.02 -0.19 -8.71
CA TYR A 23 -9.24 0.04 -7.94
C TYR A 23 -9.48 -1.08 -6.91
N LYS A 24 -9.33 -2.35 -7.31
CA LYS A 24 -9.46 -3.48 -6.39
C LYS A 24 -8.46 -3.40 -5.23
N MET A 25 -7.20 -3.10 -5.52
CA MET A 25 -6.17 -2.91 -4.50
C MET A 25 -6.55 -1.78 -3.53
N LEU A 26 -6.93 -0.62 -4.05
CA LEU A 26 -7.33 0.54 -3.23
C LEU A 26 -8.60 0.28 -2.42
N SER A 27 -9.53 -0.53 -2.94
CA SER A 27 -10.76 -0.88 -2.25
C SER A 27 -10.50 -1.68 -0.97
N VAL A 28 -9.41 -2.44 -0.90
CA VAL A 28 -9.00 -3.14 0.33
C VAL A 28 -8.64 -2.12 1.41
N PHE A 29 -7.77 -1.15 1.12
CA PHE A 29 -7.41 -0.11 2.09
C PHE A 29 -8.63 0.71 2.55
N ASN A 30 -9.52 1.03 1.61
CA ASN A 30 -10.76 1.75 1.91
C ASN A 30 -11.70 0.94 2.81
N LEU A 31 -11.80 -0.38 2.63
CA LEU A 31 -12.63 -1.27 3.46
C LEU A 31 -12.22 -1.21 4.94
N PHE A 32 -10.93 -1.03 5.22
CA PHE A 32 -10.38 -0.92 6.58
C PHE A 32 -10.25 0.53 7.06
N GLY A 33 -10.70 1.52 6.27
CA GLY A 33 -10.58 2.94 6.64
C GLY A 33 -9.12 3.43 6.71
N ILE A 34 -8.20 2.78 5.99
CA ILE A 34 -6.78 3.12 6.02
C ILE A 34 -6.49 4.29 5.08
N ASN A 35 -5.85 5.32 5.62
CA ASN A 35 -5.43 6.48 4.85
C ASN A 35 -4.09 6.22 4.15
N LEU A 36 -4.08 6.32 2.81
CA LEU A 36 -2.86 6.29 2.00
C LEU A 36 -2.23 7.68 1.98
N CYS A 37 -0.93 7.75 2.23
CA CYS A 37 -0.15 8.99 2.20
C CYS A 37 0.80 9.08 1.01
N ARG A 38 1.00 7.97 0.28
CA ARG A 38 1.73 7.93 -0.98
C ARG A 38 1.17 6.83 -1.86
N LEU A 39 0.99 7.12 -3.15
CA LEU A 39 0.64 6.16 -4.18
C LEU A 39 1.39 6.54 -5.46
N GLU A 40 2.43 5.79 -5.80
CA GLU A 40 3.26 6.05 -6.98
C GLU A 40 3.36 4.80 -7.85
N SER A 41 2.93 4.91 -9.11
CA SER A 41 3.19 3.90 -10.13
C SER A 41 4.58 4.07 -10.74
N ARG A 42 5.28 2.97 -11.00
CA ARG A 42 6.50 2.95 -11.81
C ARG A 42 6.46 1.82 -12.83
N PRO A 43 7.13 1.95 -13.99
CA PRO A 43 7.32 0.82 -14.88
C PRO A 43 8.06 -0.30 -14.16
N SER A 44 7.60 -1.54 -14.32
CA SER A 44 8.31 -2.72 -13.84
C SER A 44 9.69 -2.80 -14.51
N LYS A 45 10.70 -3.15 -13.71
CA LYS A 45 12.07 -3.38 -14.21
C LYS A 45 12.26 -4.80 -14.74
N THR A 46 11.37 -5.72 -14.39
CA THR A 46 11.47 -7.15 -14.67
C THR A 46 10.54 -7.59 -15.79
N THR A 47 9.34 -7.01 -15.86
CA THR A 47 8.33 -7.39 -16.85
C THR A 47 7.94 -6.18 -17.72
N PRO A 48 8.21 -6.21 -19.04
CA PRO A 48 7.83 -5.14 -19.94
C PRO A 48 6.33 -4.82 -19.85
N TRP A 49 5.99 -3.53 -19.94
CA TRP A 49 4.62 -3.00 -19.97
C TRP A 49 3.80 -3.20 -18.69
N MET A 50 4.38 -3.79 -17.64
CA MET A 50 3.73 -3.89 -16.34
C MET A 50 4.10 -2.71 -15.44
N TYR A 51 3.22 -2.43 -14.48
CA TYR A 51 3.42 -1.42 -13.47
C TYR A 51 3.58 -2.04 -12.09
N VAL A 52 4.40 -1.38 -11.29
CA VAL A 52 4.55 -1.63 -9.85
C VAL A 52 4.11 -0.39 -9.09
N PHE A 53 3.60 -0.58 -7.88
CA PHE A 53 3.09 0.51 -7.05
C PHE A 53 3.86 0.61 -5.74
N TYR A 54 4.35 1.81 -5.43
CA TYR A 54 4.82 2.17 -4.11
C TYR A 54 3.67 2.80 -3.34
N VAL A 55 3.32 2.21 -2.20
CA VAL A 55 2.18 2.62 -1.39
C VAL A 55 2.64 2.87 0.04
N ASP A 56 2.47 4.10 0.52
CA ASP A 56 2.68 4.39 1.95
C ASP A 56 1.33 4.66 2.60
N PHE A 57 1.11 4.10 3.78
CA PHE A 57 -0.13 4.29 4.53
C PHE A 57 0.12 4.53 6.01
N TYR A 58 -0.84 5.19 6.64
CA TYR A 58 -0.86 5.44 8.08
C TYR A 58 -1.29 4.19 8.84
N ASN A 59 -0.47 3.72 9.78
CA ASN A 59 -0.80 2.52 10.55
C ASN A 59 -1.92 2.80 11.56
N ILE A 60 -2.88 1.88 11.62
CA ILE A 60 -4.00 1.84 12.56
C ILE A 60 -4.13 0.38 13.07
N PRO A 61 -4.93 0.11 14.12
CA PRO A 61 -5.10 -1.26 14.64
C PRO A 61 -5.52 -2.28 13.56
N GLU A 62 -6.29 -1.85 12.56
CA GLU A 62 -6.80 -2.65 11.46
C GLU A 62 -5.77 -2.91 10.34
N SER A 63 -4.59 -2.28 10.40
CA SER A 63 -3.58 -2.39 9.34
C SER A 63 -3.12 -3.83 9.07
N GLN A 64 -2.98 -4.65 10.12
CA GLN A 64 -2.59 -6.05 9.93
C GLN A 64 -3.68 -6.84 9.18
N ALA A 65 -4.95 -6.66 9.55
CA ALA A 65 -6.07 -7.31 8.88
C ALA A 65 -6.19 -6.88 7.41
N CYS A 66 -5.92 -5.61 7.10
CA CYS A 66 -5.84 -5.12 5.73
C CYS A 66 -4.74 -5.83 4.92
N LEU A 67 -3.55 -6.01 5.50
CA LEU A 67 -2.45 -6.71 4.84
C LEU A 67 -2.78 -8.18 4.60
N ASP A 68 -3.44 -8.84 5.55
CA ASP A 68 -3.88 -10.23 5.41
C ASP A 68 -4.88 -10.37 4.25
N VAL A 69 -5.86 -9.47 4.14
CA VAL A 69 -6.79 -9.44 2.99
C VAL A 69 -6.03 -9.15 1.69
N LEU A 70 -5.13 -8.17 1.69
CA LEU A 70 -4.34 -7.83 0.50
C LEU A 70 -3.54 -9.04 -0.01
N LYS A 71 -2.98 -9.85 0.90
CA LYS A 71 -2.26 -11.09 0.58
C LYS A 71 -3.13 -12.15 -0.09
N THR A 72 -4.41 -12.23 0.28
CA THR A 72 -5.37 -13.13 -0.37
C THR A 72 -5.88 -12.62 -1.72
N SER A 73 -5.64 -11.34 -2.06
CA SER A 73 -6.30 -10.62 -3.16
C SER A 73 -5.58 -10.71 -4.52
N MET A 74 -4.80 -11.76 -4.79
CA MET A 74 -3.94 -11.91 -5.99
C MET A 74 -2.85 -10.82 -6.17
N PHE A 75 -2.65 -9.95 -5.19
CA PHE A 75 -1.60 -8.95 -5.22
C PHE A 75 -0.35 -9.48 -4.52
N ASN A 76 0.78 -9.44 -5.21
CA ASN A 76 2.07 -9.67 -4.56
C ASN A 76 2.50 -8.34 -3.94
N TYR A 77 2.85 -8.35 -2.66
CA TYR A 77 3.42 -7.16 -2.03
C TYR A 77 4.58 -7.49 -1.11
N HIS A 78 5.46 -6.50 -0.97
CA HIS A 78 6.61 -6.53 -0.09
C HIS A 78 6.52 -5.33 0.84
N ILE A 79 6.65 -5.58 2.15
CA ILE A 79 6.81 -4.51 3.13
C ILE A 79 8.24 -4.00 3.01
N LEU A 80 8.40 -2.74 2.64
CA LEU A 80 9.71 -2.08 2.54
C LEU A 80 10.19 -1.59 3.91
N GLY A 81 9.25 -1.28 4.81
CA GLY A 81 9.54 -0.90 6.19
C GLY A 81 8.41 -0.09 6.82
N SER A 82 8.49 0.04 8.14
CA SER A 82 7.63 0.95 8.92
C SER A 82 8.51 2.02 9.59
N TYR A 83 8.06 3.26 9.54
CA TYR A 83 8.83 4.42 10.00
C TYR A 83 7.94 5.40 10.77
N ASP A 84 8.51 6.08 11.75
CA ASP A 84 7.80 7.07 12.54
C ASP A 84 7.55 8.33 11.71
N VAL A 85 6.39 8.95 11.92
CA VAL A 85 6.05 10.23 11.32
C VAL A 85 6.78 11.31 12.10
N TYR A 86 7.68 12.03 11.44
CA TYR A 86 8.34 13.18 12.03
C TYR A 86 7.29 14.22 12.43
N SER A 87 7.29 14.58 13.71
CA SER A 87 6.56 15.74 14.23
C SER A 87 7.60 16.74 14.72
N PRO A 88 7.63 17.99 14.22
CA PRO A 88 8.62 19.00 14.63
C PRO A 88 8.50 19.45 16.09
N GLU A 89 7.53 18.90 16.83
CA GLU A 89 7.21 19.22 18.23
C GLU A 89 7.81 18.21 19.23
N ASN A 90 8.67 17.29 18.78
CA ASN A 90 9.51 16.42 19.62
C ASN A 90 10.98 16.86 19.61
#